data_AF-A0A9D5BYU2-F1
#
_entry.id   AF-A0A9D5BYU2-F1
#
_cell.length_a   1.000
_cell.length_b   1.000
_cell.length_c   1.000
_cell.angle_alpha   90.00
_cell.angle_beta   90.00
_cell.angle_gamma   90.00
#
_symmetry.space_group_name_H-M   'P 1'
#
loop_
_entity.id
_entity.type
_entity.pdbx_description
1 polymer ?
#
loop_
_entity_poly.entity_id
_entity_poly.type
_entity_poly.pdbx_seq_one_letter_code
_entity_poly.pdbx_strand_id
1 'polypeptide(L)'
;MISSRFLINVYPYFVFKADPKRFSLKYAVLFEPNNGVVDPGSGIHYNNMLHAQVDAVRFAISKAGGDEGLEIRVSETGLPSTGDPDEASATPENARRYIGNLMRMMAEGKGMPARARDPLRVDIFMLFNENLKPRP
;
A
#
# COMPACT_ATOMS: atom_id res chain seq x y z
N MET A 1 -29.80 -2.56 1.11
CA MET A 1 -28.89 -2.74 -0.03
C MET A 1 -27.54 -3.14 0.55
N ILE A 2 -27.07 -4.35 0.30
CA ILE A 2 -25.73 -4.78 0.75
C ILE A 2 -24.75 -4.21 -0.26
N SER A 3 -23.93 -3.23 0.13
CA SER A 3 -22.88 -2.69 -0.72
C SER A 3 -21.77 -3.73 -0.85
N SER A 4 -21.43 -4.14 -2.07
CA SER A 4 -20.28 -5.00 -2.35
C SER A 4 -18.98 -4.20 -2.35
N ARG A 5 -17.88 -4.80 -1.90
CA ARG A 5 -16.54 -4.17 -1.87
C ARG A 5 -15.60 -4.90 -2.82
N PHE A 6 -14.65 -4.17 -3.39
CA PHE A 6 -13.53 -4.73 -4.14
C PHE A 6 -12.33 -4.90 -3.21
N LEU A 7 -11.95 -6.15 -2.94
CA LEU A 7 -10.83 -6.47 -2.04
C LEU A 7 -9.54 -6.65 -2.83
N ILE A 8 -8.47 -6.00 -2.39
CA ILE A 8 -7.16 -6.06 -3.04
C ILE A 8 -6.04 -6.33 -2.05
N ASN A 9 -5.09 -7.18 -2.45
CA ASN A 9 -3.85 -7.37 -1.73
C ASN A 9 -2.81 -6.41 -2.32
N VAL A 10 -2.27 -5.50 -1.50
CA VAL A 10 -1.40 -4.42 -1.96
C VAL A 10 -0.11 -4.44 -1.16
N TYR A 11 1.01 -4.65 -1.86
CA TYR A 11 2.31 -4.80 -1.22
C TYR A 11 3.34 -3.87 -1.86
N PRO A 12 3.52 -2.66 -1.29
CA PRO A 12 4.60 -1.78 -1.68
C PRO A 12 6.00 -2.42 -1.48
N TYR A 13 6.09 -3.36 -0.53
CA TYR A 13 7.26 -4.19 -0.29
C TYR A 13 7.82 -4.82 -1.57
N PHE A 14 6.99 -5.51 -2.36
CA PHE A 14 7.46 -6.22 -3.56
C PHE A 14 7.95 -5.25 -4.64
N VAL A 15 7.37 -4.06 -4.73
CA VAL A 15 7.85 -3.02 -5.65
C VAL A 15 9.24 -2.54 -5.26
N PHE A 16 9.47 -2.32 -3.96
CA PHE A 16 10.80 -1.93 -3.47
C PHE A 16 11.83 -3.06 -3.60
N LYS A 17 11.45 -4.32 -3.33
CA LYS A 17 12.33 -5.48 -3.53
C LYS A 17 12.78 -5.59 -4.99
N ALA A 18 11.87 -5.42 -5.94
CA ALA A 18 12.16 -5.54 -7.36
C ALA A 18 13.10 -4.44 -7.89
N ASP A 19 12.98 -3.20 -7.40
CA ASP A 19 13.82 -2.09 -7.82
C ASP A 19 14.04 -1.06 -6.69
N PRO A 20 14.98 -1.34 -5.76
CA PRO A 20 15.22 -0.47 -4.60
C PRO A 20 15.92 0.84 -4.97
N LYS A 21 16.42 0.98 -6.21
CA LYS A 21 17.09 2.19 -6.69
C LYS A 21 16.09 3.20 -7.25
N ARG A 22 14.97 2.73 -7.79
CA ARG A 22 13.95 3.58 -8.41
C ARG A 22 13.10 4.34 -7.40
N PHE A 23 12.78 3.73 -6.27
CA PHE A 23 11.92 4.33 -5.26
C PHE A 23 12.62 4.36 -3.91
N SER A 24 12.60 5.52 -3.23
CA SER A 24 13.15 5.60 -1.89
C SER A 24 12.40 4.69 -0.92
N LEU A 25 13.11 4.13 0.07
CA LEU A 25 12.50 3.33 1.14
C LEU A 25 11.40 4.10 1.87
N LYS A 26 11.57 5.42 2.04
CA LYS A 26 10.59 6.33 2.66
C LYS A 26 9.27 6.40 1.89
N TYR A 27 9.33 6.47 0.56
CA TYR A 27 8.16 6.51 -0.31
C TYR A 27 7.50 5.15 -0.46
N ALA A 28 8.31 4.13 -0.79
CA ALA A 28 7.81 2.82 -1.14
C ALA A 28 7.28 2.08 0.08
N VAL A 29 8.06 2.06 1.17
CA VAL A 29 7.81 1.13 2.28
C VAL A 29 7.38 1.87 3.54
N LEU A 30 8.09 2.93 3.94
CA LEU A 30 7.92 3.46 5.30
C LEU A 30 6.82 4.51 5.44
N PHE A 31 6.30 5.05 4.34
CA PHE A 31 5.28 6.11 4.35
C PHE A 31 5.72 7.36 5.12
N GLU A 32 7.00 7.72 4.96
CA GLU A 32 7.64 8.85 5.65
C GLU A 32 7.82 10.05 4.73
N PRO A 33 8.10 11.26 5.25
CA PRO A 33 8.33 12.44 4.42
C PRO A 33 9.38 12.21 3.33
N ASN A 34 8.98 12.46 2.08
CA ASN A 34 9.78 12.28 0.87
C ASN A 34 9.24 13.20 -0.24
N ASN A 35 9.87 13.19 -1.42
CA ASN A 35 9.48 14.07 -2.53
C ASN A 35 8.19 13.64 -3.26
N GLY A 36 7.67 12.46 -2.94
CA GLY A 36 6.56 11.82 -3.61
C GLY A 36 6.85 11.47 -5.06
N VAL A 37 5.81 11.09 -5.77
CA VAL A 37 5.82 10.80 -7.21
C VAL A 37 4.56 11.41 -7.82
N VAL A 38 4.70 12.12 -8.93
CA VAL A 38 3.55 12.56 -9.73
C VAL A 38 3.25 11.49 -10.77
N ASP A 39 2.02 10.99 -10.78
CA ASP A 39 1.57 10.11 -11.85
C ASP A 39 1.40 10.92 -13.15
N PRO A 40 2.13 10.61 -14.24
CA PRO A 40 2.08 11.41 -15.47
C PRO A 40 0.74 11.28 -16.21
N GLY A 41 -0.06 10.24 -15.93
CA GLY A 41 -1.37 10.05 -16.57
C GLY A 41 -2.47 10.92 -15.97
N SER A 42 -2.53 11.00 -14.64
CA SER A 42 -3.57 11.71 -13.89
C SER A 42 -3.12 13.08 -13.35
N GLY A 43 -1.82 13.33 -13.27
CA GLY A 43 -1.24 14.51 -12.62
C GLY A 43 -1.30 14.48 -11.09
N ILE A 44 -1.78 13.39 -10.48
CA ILE A 44 -1.91 13.27 -9.02
C ILE A 44 -0.53 13.07 -8.38
N HIS A 45 -0.26 13.84 -7.33
CA HIS A 45 0.92 13.67 -6.49
C HIS A 45 0.67 12.66 -5.36
N TYR A 46 1.49 11.62 -5.33
CA TYR A 46 1.45 10.58 -4.32
C TYR A 46 2.63 10.73 -3.37
N ASN A 47 2.35 10.85 -2.07
CA ASN A 47 3.38 10.89 -1.03
C ASN A 47 3.83 9.50 -0.57
N ASN A 48 3.11 8.44 -0.94
CA ASN A 48 3.47 7.05 -0.63
C ASN A 48 2.97 6.10 -1.73
N MET A 49 3.64 4.96 -1.85
CA MET A 49 3.35 3.93 -2.86
C MET A 49 2.01 3.21 -2.61
N LEU A 50 1.61 3.02 -1.35
CA LEU A 50 0.35 2.34 -1.03
C LEU A 50 -0.84 3.10 -1.64
N HIS A 51 -0.88 4.42 -1.50
CA HIS A 51 -1.89 5.26 -2.13
C HIS A 51 -1.88 5.15 -3.66
N ALA A 52 -0.68 5.18 -4.25
CA ALA A 52 -0.54 5.06 -5.70
C ALA A 52 -1.07 3.71 -6.22
N GLN A 53 -0.78 2.61 -5.54
CA GLN A 53 -1.25 1.28 -5.92
C GLN A 53 -2.77 1.12 -5.77
N VAL A 54 -3.37 1.64 -4.69
CA VAL A 54 -4.83 1.60 -4.49
C VAL A 54 -5.55 2.44 -5.56
N ASP A 55 -5.05 3.64 -5.84
CA ASP A 55 -5.66 4.49 -6.87
C ASP A 55 -5.45 3.94 -8.29
N ALA A 56 -4.33 3.25 -8.56
CA ALA A 56 -4.14 2.55 -9.83
C ALA A 56 -5.25 1.50 -10.08
N VAL A 57 -5.65 0.75 -9.05
CA VAL A 57 -6.79 -0.18 -9.13
C VAL A 57 -8.09 0.60 -9.37
N ARG A 58 -8.30 1.74 -8.68
CA ARG A 58 -9.48 2.59 -8.89
C ARG A 58 -9.60 3.06 -10.33
N PHE A 59 -8.51 3.57 -10.90
CA PHE A 59 -8.48 3.98 -12.30
C PHE A 59 -8.75 2.81 -13.24
N ALA A 60 -8.22 1.62 -12.96
CA ALA A 60 -8.48 0.43 -13.75
C ALA A 60 -9.97 0.01 -13.71
N ILE A 61 -10.60 0.04 -12.54
CA ILE A 61 -12.04 -0.24 -12.37
C ILE A 61 -12.88 0.76 -13.16
N SER A 62 -12.60 2.05 -13.03
CA SER A 62 -13.31 3.11 -13.78
C SER A 62 -13.16 2.90 -15.28
N LYS A 63 -11.94 2.61 -15.77
CA LYS A 63 -11.69 2.33 -17.19
C LYS A 63 -12.40 1.07 -17.70
N ALA A 64 -12.64 0.09 -16.84
CA ALA A 64 -13.40 -1.12 -17.16
C ALA A 64 -14.93 -0.91 -17.10
N GLY A 65 -15.40 0.32 -16.83
CA GLY A 65 -16.84 0.64 -16.70
C GLY A 65 -17.45 0.26 -15.35
N GLY A 66 -16.62 0.03 -14.34
CA GLY A 66 -17.07 -0.24 -12.97
C GLY A 66 -17.65 1.01 -12.29
N ASP A 67 -18.48 0.79 -11.28
CA ASP A 67 -19.08 1.85 -10.48
C ASP A 67 -18.00 2.69 -9.77
N GLU A 68 -17.99 4.00 -9.98
CA GLU A 68 -17.12 4.94 -9.28
C GLU A 68 -17.38 4.95 -7.76
N GLY A 69 -18.60 4.58 -7.35
CA GLY A 69 -19.06 4.35 -5.98
C GLY A 69 -18.46 3.13 -5.30
N LEU A 70 -17.85 2.20 -6.04
CA LEU A 70 -17.35 0.93 -5.50
C LEU A 70 -16.28 1.17 -4.43
N GLU A 71 -16.52 0.64 -3.22
CA GLU A 71 -15.55 0.68 -2.13
C GLU A 71 -14.39 -0.26 -2.45
N ILE A 72 -13.17 0.27 -2.44
CA ILE A 72 -11.93 -0.51 -2.54
C ILE A 72 -11.34 -0.65 -1.14
N ARG A 73 -11.10 -1.88 -0.69
CA ARG A 73 -10.48 -2.17 0.61
C ARG A 73 -9.22 -3.01 0.38
N VAL A 74 -8.14 -2.63 1.04
CA VAL A 74 -6.91 -3.44 1.04
C VAL A 74 -7.12 -4.59 2.01
N SER A 75 -7.28 -5.81 1.49
CA SER A 75 -7.47 -7.02 2.29
C SER A 75 -6.17 -7.58 2.85
N GLU A 76 -5.04 -7.26 2.23
CA GLU A 76 -3.72 -7.64 2.74
C GLU A 76 -2.68 -6.58 2.40
N THR A 77 -1.89 -6.21 3.40
CA THR A 77 -0.62 -5.50 3.22
C THR A 77 0.29 -5.74 4.41
N GLY A 78 1.60 -5.74 4.20
CA GLY A 78 2.55 -5.92 5.28
C GLY A 78 4.00 -5.79 4.81
N LEU A 79 4.90 -5.86 5.78
CA LEU A 79 6.34 -5.89 5.55
C LEU A 79 6.96 -7.00 6.41
N PRO A 80 7.70 -7.96 5.81
CA PRO A 80 8.40 -8.97 6.58
C PRO A 80 9.40 -8.35 7.57
N SER A 81 9.50 -8.92 8.76
CA SER A 81 10.48 -8.51 9.78
C SER A 81 11.82 -9.22 9.65
N THR A 82 11.92 -10.18 8.74
CA THR A 82 13.15 -10.91 8.38
C THR A 82 13.00 -11.34 6.94
N GLY A 83 14.08 -11.28 6.18
CA GLY A 83 14.13 -11.67 4.78
C GLY A 83 15.49 -12.20 4.37
N ASP A 84 15.62 -12.55 3.11
CA ASP A 84 16.87 -13.00 2.48
C ASP A 84 17.85 -11.83 2.26
N PRO A 85 19.14 -12.09 1.92
CA PRO A 85 20.15 -11.03 1.79
C PRO A 85 19.82 -9.92 0.78
N ASP A 86 18.98 -10.19 -0.22
CA ASP A 86 18.50 -9.22 -1.21
C ASP A 86 17.25 -8.44 -0.75
N GLU A 87 16.66 -8.79 0.39
CA GLU A 87 15.45 -8.19 0.94
C GLU A 87 15.77 -7.11 1.97
N ALA A 88 16.58 -6.12 1.60
CA ALA A 88 17.14 -5.12 2.53
C ALA A 88 16.08 -4.33 3.35
N SER A 89 14.84 -4.23 2.89
CA SER A 89 13.75 -3.60 3.67
C SER A 89 13.18 -4.50 4.76
N ALA A 90 13.37 -5.82 4.69
CA ALA A 90 12.78 -6.81 5.58
C ALA A 90 13.55 -6.91 6.92
N THR A 91 13.38 -5.90 7.77
CA THR A 91 13.99 -5.83 9.10
C THR A 91 12.92 -5.61 10.18
N PRO A 92 13.17 -6.00 11.45
CA PRO A 92 12.20 -5.78 12.52
C PRO A 92 11.88 -4.29 12.69
N GLU A 93 12.88 -3.42 12.52
CA GLU A 93 12.71 -1.98 12.66
C GLU A 93 11.85 -1.38 11.53
N ASN A 94 12.07 -1.79 10.28
CA ASN A 94 11.24 -1.34 9.18
C ASN A 94 9.82 -1.89 9.28
N ALA A 95 9.64 -3.16 9.67
CA ALA A 95 8.31 -3.76 9.85
C ALA A 95 7.50 -3.01 10.92
N ARG A 96 8.15 -2.67 12.04
CA ARG A 96 7.57 -1.83 13.10
C ARG A 96 7.15 -0.46 12.57
N ARG A 97 8.00 0.20 11.78
CA ARG A 97 7.70 1.51 11.17
C ARG A 97 6.58 1.44 10.14
N TYR A 98 6.59 0.42 9.28
CA TYR A 98 5.54 0.16 8.29
C TYR A 98 4.17 0.08 8.95
N ILE A 99 4.03 -0.83 9.92
CA ILE A 99 2.76 -1.04 10.63
C ILE A 99 2.36 0.22 11.41
N GLY A 100 3.30 0.84 12.13
CA GLY A 100 3.03 2.05 12.92
C GLY A 100 2.58 3.24 12.07
N ASN A 101 3.21 3.47 10.92
CA ASN A 101 2.85 4.57 10.02
C ASN A 101 1.55 4.26 9.26
N LEU A 102 1.32 3.01 8.87
CA LEU A 102 0.06 2.56 8.29
C LEU A 102 -1.12 2.79 9.25
N MET A 103 -0.98 2.37 10.51
CA MET A 103 -2.00 2.60 11.54
C MET A 103 -2.27 4.08 11.76
N ARG A 104 -1.22 4.92 11.73
CA ARG A 104 -1.36 6.38 11.83
C ARG A 104 -2.12 6.95 10.64
N MET A 105 -1.79 6.54 9.41
CA MET A 105 -2.49 6.97 8.20
C MET A 105 -3.98 6.61 8.25
N MET A 106 -4.31 5.39 8.70
CA MET A 106 -5.70 4.96 8.88
C MET A 106 -6.42 5.77 9.96
N ALA A 107 -5.75 6.05 11.08
CA ALA A 107 -6.32 6.83 12.19
C ALA A 107 -6.52 8.31 11.84
N GLU A 108 -5.66 8.89 11.01
CA GLU A 108 -5.82 10.25 10.48
C GLU A 108 -7.07 10.39 9.61
N GLY A 109 -7.55 9.30 9.01
CA GLY A 109 -8.79 9.27 8.23
C GLY A 109 -8.76 10.17 6.99
N LYS A 110 -7.57 10.60 6.53
CA LYS A 110 -7.43 11.36 5.28
C LYS A 110 -7.87 10.48 4.12
N GLY A 111 -8.60 11.08 3.19
CA GLY A 111 -9.02 10.37 2.00
C GLY A 111 -7.87 10.05 1.04
N MET A 112 -8.15 9.15 0.11
CA MET A 112 -7.22 8.80 -0.97
C MET A 112 -6.97 9.99 -1.91
N PRO A 113 -5.76 10.11 -2.51
CA PRO A 113 -5.46 11.23 -3.42
C PRO A 113 -6.44 11.38 -4.59
N ALA A 114 -6.82 10.29 -5.27
CA ALA A 114 -7.82 10.34 -6.34
C ALA A 114 -9.26 10.51 -5.83
N ARG A 115 -9.53 10.25 -4.55
CA ARG A 115 -10.87 10.36 -3.96
C ARG A 115 -10.81 10.77 -2.50
N ALA A 116 -10.66 12.07 -2.26
CA ALA A 116 -10.45 12.66 -0.93
C ALA A 116 -11.55 12.39 0.11
N ARG A 117 -12.71 11.85 -0.29
CA ARG A 117 -13.80 11.44 0.60
C ARG A 117 -13.72 9.99 1.07
N ASP A 118 -12.91 9.17 0.39
CA ASP A 118 -12.80 7.75 0.68
C ASP A 118 -11.58 7.51 1.58
N PRO A 119 -11.75 7.10 2.84
CA PRO A 119 -10.62 6.80 3.71
C PRO A 119 -9.92 5.51 3.26
N LEU A 120 -8.62 5.43 3.53
CA LEU A 120 -7.87 4.20 3.37
C LEU A 120 -8.37 3.15 4.38
N ARG A 121 -8.82 1.98 3.90
CA ARG A 121 -9.22 0.83 4.73
C ARG A 121 -8.32 -0.36 4.42
N VAL A 122 -7.70 -0.92 5.47
CA VAL A 122 -6.67 -1.94 5.34
C VAL A 122 -6.80 -3.01 6.39
N ASP A 123 -6.63 -4.26 5.98
CA ASP A 123 -6.36 -5.40 6.85
C ASP A 123 -4.86 -5.74 6.79
N ILE A 124 -4.21 -5.73 7.96
CA ILE A 124 -2.77 -5.94 8.06
C ILE A 124 -2.47 -7.43 7.97
N PHE A 125 -1.65 -7.77 6.99
CA PHE A 125 -1.09 -9.10 6.85
C PHE A 125 0.25 -9.15 7.60
N MET A 126 0.36 -9.83 8.74
CA MET A 126 -0.55 -10.81 9.34
C MET A 126 -0.41 -10.78 10.86
N LEU A 127 -1.23 -11.54 11.58
CA LEU A 127 -1.21 -11.55 13.05
C LEU A 127 -0.01 -12.32 13.63
N PHE A 128 0.41 -13.41 12.99
CA PHE A 128 1.50 -14.28 13.46
C PHE A 128 2.42 -14.70 12.32
N ASN A 129 3.68 -15.00 12.63
CA ASN A 129 4.58 -15.61 11.66
C ASN A 129 4.09 -17.02 11.28
N GLU A 130 3.86 -17.27 9.99
CA GLU A 130 3.43 -18.56 9.47
C GLU A 130 4.64 -19.43 9.09
N ASN A 131 5.18 -20.17 10.06
CA ASN A 131 6.41 -20.97 9.90
C ASN A 131 6.33 -22.14 8.90
N LEU A 132 5.15 -22.44 8.37
CA LEU A 132 4.93 -23.47 7.34
C LEU A 132 4.78 -22.88 5.93
N LYS A 133 4.82 -21.56 5.75
CA LYS A 133 4.80 -20.98 4.42
C LYS A 133 6.12 -21.27 3.69
N PRO A 134 6.06 -21.58 2.37
CA PRO A 134 7.26 -21.59 1.56
C PRO A 134 7.91 -20.20 1.62
N ARG A 135 9.23 -20.17 1.73
CA ARG A 135 9.94 -18.89 1.60
C ARG A 135 9.83 -18.40 0.15
N PRO A 136 9.77 -17.09 -0.08
CA PRO A 136 9.84 -16.50 -1.42
C PRO A 136 11.11 -16.88 -2.18
#